data_AF-A0A661MD01-F1
#
_entry.id   AF-A0A661MD01-F1
#
_cell.length_a   1.000
_cell.length_b   1.000
_cell.length_c   1.000
_cell.angle_alpha   90.00
_cell.angle_beta   90.00
_cell.angle_gamma   90.00
#
_symmetry.space_group_name_H-M   'P 1'
#
loop_
_entity.id
_entity.type
_entity.pdbx_description
1 polymer ?
#
loop_
_entity_poly.entity_id
_entity_poly.type
_entity_poly.pdbx_seq_one_letter_code
_entity_poly.pdbx_strand_id
1 'polypeptide(L)'
;MSADEADKTLKQDLEDTREDLKRTADEIRVKLHLAGMDAKDAWDEIQPRIEDFERRFDAKAGEVGEELKALGSDIKQRLLNIKAKLK
;
A
#
# COMPACT_ATOMS: atom_id res chain seq x y z
N MET A 1 12.19 -19.49 17.53
CA MET A 1 11.13 -19.04 16.61
C MET A 1 10.55 -20.26 15.97
N SER A 2 9.31 -20.59 16.33
CA SER A 2 8.53 -21.65 15.68
C SER A 2 7.92 -21.12 14.38
N ALA A 3 7.54 -22.00 13.44
CA ALA A 3 6.90 -21.59 12.17
C ALA A 3 5.66 -20.69 12.42
N ASP A 4 4.86 -21.01 13.45
CA ASP A 4 3.68 -20.23 13.84
C ASP A 4 4.01 -18.80 14.29
N GLU A 5 5.19 -18.57 14.89
CA GLU A 5 5.60 -17.22 15.31
C GLU A 5 6.02 -16.36 14.11
N ALA A 6 6.68 -16.97 13.12
CA ALA A 6 7.11 -16.28 11.90
C ALA A 6 5.90 -15.83 11.06
N ASP A 7 4.90 -16.69 10.90
CA ASP A 7 3.66 -16.37 10.18
C ASP A 7 2.87 -15.25 10.86
N LYS A 8 2.82 -15.27 12.20
CA LYS A 8 2.17 -14.21 12.97
C LYS A 8 2.88 -12.87 12.80
N THR A 9 4.21 -12.83 12.84
CA THR A 9 4.98 -11.59 12.61
C THR A 9 4.78 -11.08 11.18
N LEU A 10 4.83 -11.96 10.19
CA LEU A 10 4.64 -11.58 8.79
C LEU A 10 3.25 -11.00 8.53
N LYS A 11 2.22 -11.57 9.15
CA LYS A 11 0.86 -11.03 9.10
C LYS A 11 0.77 -9.65 9.73
N GLN A 12 1.36 -9.46 10.91
CA GLN A 12 1.39 -8.16 11.59
C GLN A 12 2.08 -7.10 10.71
N ASP A 13 3.25 -7.43 10.12
CA ASP A 13 3.99 -6.52 9.24
C ASP A 13 3.16 -6.07 8.02
N LEU A 14 2.33 -6.98 7.48
CA LEU A 14 1.45 -6.63 6.38
C LEU A 14 0.21 -5.85 6.83
N GLU A 15 -0.34 -6.12 8.00
CA GLU A 15 -1.41 -5.30 8.59
C GLU A 15 -0.93 -3.86 8.75
N ASP A 16 0.26 -3.66 9.33
CA ASP A 16 0.89 -2.35 9.47
C ASP A 16 1.13 -1.70 8.10
N THR A 17 1.59 -2.48 7.11
CA THR A 17 1.78 -2.00 5.74
C THR A 17 0.44 -1.56 5.13
N ARG A 18 -0.63 -2.32 5.30
CA ARG A 18 -1.98 -1.99 4.81
C ARG A 18 -2.45 -0.66 5.39
N GLU A 19 -2.32 -0.48 6.70
CA GLU A 19 -2.69 0.77 7.37
C GLU A 19 -1.87 1.97 6.88
N ASP A 20 -0.57 1.79 6.69
CA ASP A 20 0.34 2.79 6.11
C ASP A 20 -0.08 3.22 4.70
N LEU A 21 -0.39 2.24 3.85
CA LEU A 21 -0.84 2.48 2.48
C LEU A 21 -2.13 3.27 2.47
N LYS A 22 -3.12 2.84 3.26
CA LYS A 22 -4.43 3.50 3.37
C LYS A 22 -4.29 4.95 3.84
N ARG A 23 -3.55 5.17 4.93
CA ARG A 23 -3.30 6.52 5.46
C ARG A 23 -2.63 7.43 4.43
N THR A 24 -1.59 6.93 3.76
CA THR A 24 -0.85 7.73 2.76
C THR A 24 -1.73 8.02 1.54
N ALA A 25 -2.52 7.05 1.10
CA ALA A 25 -3.50 7.20 0.03
C ALA A 25 -4.54 8.28 0.36
N ASP A 26 -5.09 8.26 1.57
CA ASP A 26 -6.10 9.24 2.01
C ASP A 26 -5.50 10.66 2.09
N GLU A 27 -4.27 10.80 2.59
CA GLU A 27 -3.56 12.09 2.55
C GLU A 27 -3.33 12.59 1.11
N ILE A 28 -2.95 11.70 0.19
CA ILE A 28 -2.76 12.04 -1.22
C ILE A 28 -4.08 12.51 -1.82
N ARG A 29 -5.20 11.78 -1.62
CA ARG A 29 -6.52 12.16 -2.14
C ARG A 29 -6.94 13.56 -1.71
N VAL A 30 -6.70 13.91 -0.45
CA VAL A 30 -6.98 15.27 0.07
C VAL A 30 -6.13 16.30 -0.64
N LYS A 31 -4.84 16.04 -0.89
CA LYS A 31 -3.96 17.01 -1.56
C LYS A 31 -4.10 17.02 -3.08
N LEU A 32 -4.56 15.93 -3.67
CA LEU A 32 -4.68 15.74 -5.10
C LEU A 32 -5.64 16.74 -5.73
N HIS A 33 -6.69 17.15 -4.98
CA HIS A 33 -7.62 18.17 -5.45
C HIS A 33 -6.96 19.55 -5.62
N LEU A 34 -5.79 19.79 -5.02
CA LEU A 34 -4.98 21.01 -5.19
C LEU A 34 -3.85 20.82 -6.20
N ALA A 35 -3.66 19.61 -6.72
CA ALA A 35 -2.50 19.25 -7.50
C ALA A 35 -2.74 19.38 -9.01
N GLY A 36 -1.64 19.49 -9.77
CA GLY A 36 -1.67 19.49 -11.24
C GLY A 36 -1.90 18.10 -11.84
N MET A 37 -2.04 18.05 -13.17
CA MET A 37 -2.31 16.81 -13.94
C MET A 37 -1.28 15.70 -13.64
N ASP A 38 0.01 16.02 -13.54
CA ASP A 38 1.06 15.02 -13.28
C ASP A 38 0.85 14.19 -11.99
N ALA A 39 0.35 14.83 -10.93
CA ALA A 39 0.07 14.15 -9.67
C ALA A 39 -1.19 13.29 -9.77
N LYS A 40 -2.19 13.77 -10.53
CA LYS A 40 -3.41 13.04 -10.83
C LYS A 40 -3.13 11.80 -11.67
N ASP A 41 -2.33 11.92 -12.73
CA ASP A 41 -1.98 10.79 -13.59
C ASP A 41 -1.21 9.72 -12.81
N ALA A 42 -0.24 10.13 -11.98
CA ALA A 42 0.47 9.21 -11.10
C ALA A 42 -0.46 8.53 -10.07
N TRP A 43 -1.45 9.25 -9.57
CA TRP A 43 -2.47 8.69 -8.68
C TRP A 43 -3.36 7.67 -9.39
N ASP A 44 -3.83 7.98 -10.60
CA ASP A 44 -4.70 7.13 -11.40
C ASP A 44 -4.00 5.81 -11.79
N GLU A 45 -2.66 5.82 -11.94
CA GLU A 45 -1.86 4.61 -12.14
C GLU A 45 -1.74 3.73 -10.88
N ILE A 46 -1.67 4.32 -9.69
CA ILE A 46 -1.41 3.57 -8.45
C ILE A 46 -2.69 3.08 -7.77
N GLN A 47 -3.82 3.78 -7.92
CA GLN A 47 -5.08 3.42 -7.27
C GLN A 47 -5.50 1.96 -7.54
N PRO A 48 -5.46 1.43 -8.79
CA PRO A 48 -5.84 0.05 -9.05
C PRO A 48 -4.91 -0.97 -8.37
N ARG A 49 -3.65 -0.62 -8.13
CA ARG A 49 -2.68 -1.48 -7.44
C ARG A 49 -2.94 -1.53 -5.94
N ILE A 50 -3.38 -0.42 -5.34
CA ILE A 50 -3.84 -0.39 -3.94
C ILE A 50 -5.06 -1.31 -3.80
N GLU A 51 -6.03 -1.21 -4.70
CA GLU A 51 -7.23 -2.07 -4.70
C GLU A 51 -6.86 -3.56 -4.87
N ASP A 52 -5.91 -3.88 -5.76
CA ASP A 52 -5.41 -5.25 -5.91
C ASP A 52 -4.70 -5.76 -4.65
N PHE A 53 -3.90 -4.92 -4.00
CA PHE A 53 -3.27 -5.25 -2.72
C PHE A 53 -4.33 -5.56 -1.64
N GLU A 54 -5.32 -4.70 -1.46
CA GLU A 54 -6.41 -4.87 -0.48
C GLU A 54 -7.16 -6.18 -0.74
N ARG A 55 -7.53 -6.44 -1.99
CA ARG A 55 -8.22 -7.68 -2.39
C ARG A 55 -7.39 -8.92 -2.08
N ARG A 56 -6.08 -8.90 -2.39
CA ARG A 56 -5.18 -10.04 -2.13
C ARG A 56 -4.95 -10.24 -0.63
N PHE A 57 -4.83 -9.14 0.12
CA PHE A 57 -4.71 -9.16 1.56
C PHE A 57 -5.94 -9.80 2.21
N ASP A 58 -7.15 -9.37 1.84
CA ASP A 58 -8.40 -9.90 2.39
C ASP A 58 -8.68 -11.36 1.94
N ALA A 59 -8.26 -11.73 0.73
CA ALA A 59 -8.41 -13.10 0.21
C ALA A 59 -7.46 -14.12 0.87
N LYS A 60 -6.29 -13.67 1.34
CA LYS A 60 -5.27 -14.53 1.94
C LYS A 60 -5.50 -14.65 3.46
N ALA A 61 -6.58 -15.34 3.84
CA ALA A 61 -7.01 -15.55 5.23
C ALA A 61 -6.07 -16.43 6.10
N GLY A 62 -4.82 -16.67 5.70
CA GLY A 62 -3.91 -17.51 6.49
C GLY A 62 -2.47 -17.60 5.99
N GLU A 63 -2.18 -17.20 4.76
CA GLU A 63 -0.83 -17.37 4.19
C GLU A 63 -0.39 -16.08 3.53
N VAL A 64 0.33 -15.25 4.28
CA VAL A 64 0.95 -14.05 3.74
C VAL A 64 2.13 -14.45 2.86
N GLY A 65 2.06 -14.14 1.57
CA GLY A 65 3.13 -14.44 0.63
C GLY A 65 4.13 -13.27 0.48
N GLU A 66 5.39 -13.59 0.23
CA GLU A 66 6.44 -12.62 -0.13
C GLU A 66 6.03 -11.71 -1.30
N GLU A 67 5.22 -12.22 -2.24
CA GLU A 67 4.66 -11.43 -3.34
C GLU A 67 3.77 -10.28 -2.85
N LEU A 68 2.95 -10.51 -1.82
CA LEU A 68 2.06 -9.48 -1.28
C LEU A 68 2.87 -8.41 -0.53
N LYS A 69 3.93 -8.82 0.15
CA LYS A 69 4.90 -7.92 0.79
C LYS A 69 5.64 -7.07 -0.22
N ALA A 70 6.11 -7.68 -1.31
CA ALA A 70 6.75 -6.96 -2.41
C ALA A 70 5.80 -5.95 -3.06
N LEU A 71 4.55 -6.34 -3.30
CA LEU A 71 3.52 -5.45 -3.83
C LEU A 71 3.26 -4.26 -2.89
N GLY A 72 3.07 -4.51 -1.59
CA GLY A 72 2.85 -3.46 -0.60
C GLY A 72 4.03 -2.47 -0.53
N SER A 73 5.26 -2.98 -0.61
CA SER A 73 6.46 -2.14 -0.63
C SER A 73 6.57 -1.26 -1.88
N ASP A 74 6.30 -1.81 -3.07
CA ASP A 74 6.29 -1.04 -4.32
C ASP A 74 5.22 0.07 -4.29
N ILE A 75 4.01 -0.25 -3.82
CA ILE A 75 2.93 0.74 -3.66
C ILE A 75 3.36 1.83 -2.69
N LYS A 76 3.93 1.46 -1.54
CA LYS A 76 4.40 2.42 -0.53
C LYS A 76 5.42 3.39 -1.11
N GLN A 77 6.41 2.91 -1.86
CA GLN A 77 7.40 3.76 -2.50
C GLN A 77 6.76 4.74 -3.51
N ARG A 78 5.81 4.26 -4.33
CA ARG A 78 5.10 5.10 -5.30
C ARG A 78 4.25 6.17 -4.63
N LEU A 79 3.54 5.84 -3.56
CA LEU A 79 2.76 6.81 -2.79
C LEU A 79 3.66 7.86 -2.14
N LEU A 80 4.82 7.48 -1.61
CA LEU A 80 5.79 8.43 -1.06
C LEU A 80 6.31 9.39 -2.13
N ASN A 81 6.57 8.90 -3.35
CA ASN A 81 6.98 9.74 -4.48
C ASN A 81 5.88 10.74 -4.88
N ILE A 82 4.62 10.30 -4.95
CA ILE A 82 3.49 11.20 -5.22
C ILE A 82 3.38 12.23 -4.10
N LYS A 83 3.41 11.80 -2.83
CA LYS A 83 3.35 12.68 -1.66
C LYS A 83 4.48 13.71 -1.65
N ALA A 84 5.67 13.37 -2.13
CA ALA A 84 6.80 14.31 -2.24
C ALA A 84 6.56 15.39 -3.30
N LYS A 85 5.86 15.08 -4.39
CA LYS A 85 5.48 16.03 -5.44
C LYS A 85 4.30 16.95 -5.04
N LEU A 86 3.58 16.59 -3.97
CA LEU A 86 2.42 17.32 -3.45
C LEU A 86 2.79 18.30 -2.30
N LYS A 87 4.07 18.51 -2.03
CA LYS A 87 4.57 19.43 -0.99
C LYS A 87 5.00 20.76 -1.58
#